data_AF-A0A384JFY3-F1
#
_entry.id   AF-A0A384JFY3-F1
#
_cell.length_a   1.000
_cell.length_b   1.000
_cell.length_c   1.000
_cell.angle_alpha   90.00
_cell.angle_beta   90.00
_cell.angle_gamma   90.00
#
_symmetry.space_group_name_H-M   'P 1'
#
loop_
_entity.id
_entity.type
_entity.pdbx_description
1 polymer ?
#
loop_
_entity_poly.entity_id
_entity_poly.type
_entity_poly.pdbx_seq_one_letter_code
_entity_poly.pdbx_strand_id
1 'polypeptide(L)'
;MSLPSPSDAQLEMTPSPSRVAFYTSNLSSFISSPSTFRILRTLSPPTPLPPIPPTPKNLTSATFDAYDAYRGPLYFPPTATSTASNEPLGHPKNPSRDHQSPSNPNTPQTLYILDSSFNPPTLAHAHICLSALNDHYSSSESAHTNARLLILLSTQNADKKITGASLEERLVGMECFANDLLTNWYYPHSAYHYKKEKLDRLNGKSSEVNESESSDAESLEIDSNSEPEPIGGTKSKSSLPQPPSSEPLPPDNPNSRPKINVDIGLTSLPYFHDKSAAIEASSLYPPSTTHIHCTGYDTLIRVLNPKYYPPTHDLSPLIPFLSNHKLRVTYRIDKDCTKEDQDAYLSKMQHELPSLGGKKEWIEDKKIYMASGLEGKEISSTKVRSMVKQYSAPDPHRRGQGSSKFRGKGKQENKKIKEGLKGVVGTSVGKWITGEKLYRWEAKENGQ
;
A
#
# COMPACT_ATOMS: atom_id res chain seq x y z
N MET A 1 7.25 53.80 46.02
CA MET A 1 7.89 52.69 45.28
C MET A 1 6.83 52.11 44.36
N SER A 2 7.08 52.05 43.05
CA SER A 2 6.12 51.55 42.07
C SER A 2 6.48 50.13 41.67
N LEU A 3 5.50 49.24 41.55
CA LEU A 3 5.70 47.87 41.06
C LEU A 3 6.01 47.90 39.55
N PRO A 4 6.89 47.00 39.05
CA PRO A 4 7.14 46.88 37.63
C PRO A 4 5.93 46.28 36.91
N SER A 5 5.63 46.79 35.72
CA SER A 5 4.67 46.18 34.79
C SER A 5 5.19 44.85 34.23
N PRO A 6 4.32 43.86 33.95
CA PRO A 6 4.74 42.64 33.25
C PRO A 6 5.14 42.98 31.81
N SER A 7 6.44 42.98 31.53
CA SER A 7 7.00 43.07 30.18
C SER A 7 6.77 41.78 29.40
N ASP A 8 6.68 41.88 28.07
CA ASP A 8 6.39 40.78 27.16
C ASP A 8 7.19 39.50 27.45
N ALA A 9 6.51 38.49 27.98
CA ALA A 9 7.00 37.12 27.95
C ALA A 9 6.94 36.63 26.50
N GLN A 10 8.04 36.79 25.76
CA GLN A 10 8.17 36.22 24.43
C GLN A 10 7.94 34.71 24.53
N LEU A 11 6.87 34.24 23.89
CA LEU A 11 6.66 32.82 23.64
C LEU A 11 7.79 32.35 22.72
N GLU A 12 8.82 31.71 23.30
CA GLU A 12 9.80 30.93 22.55
C GLU A 12 9.05 29.84 21.78
N MET A 13 8.79 30.11 20.50
CA MET A 13 8.29 29.11 19.57
C MET A 13 9.40 28.09 19.35
N THR A 14 9.40 27.04 20.17
CA THR A 14 10.30 25.90 20.00
C THR A 14 10.17 25.37 18.58
N PRO A 15 11.29 25.20 17.84
CA PRO A 15 11.24 24.87 16.43
C PRO A 15 10.59 23.50 16.24
N SER A 16 9.53 23.48 15.42
CA SER A 16 8.77 22.27 15.06
C SER A 16 9.72 21.14 14.64
N PRO A 17 9.60 19.92 15.20
CA PRO A 17 10.53 18.84 14.92
C PRO A 17 10.50 18.42 13.44
N SER A 18 11.62 17.89 12.95
CA SER A 18 11.64 17.24 11.63
C SER A 18 10.78 15.97 11.64
N ARG A 19 10.33 15.52 10.46
CA ARG A 19 9.53 14.28 10.36
C ARG A 19 10.26 13.06 10.91
N VAL A 20 11.58 12.97 10.76
CA VAL A 20 12.40 11.92 11.42
C VAL A 20 12.32 12.06 12.94
N ALA A 21 12.61 13.23 13.51
CA ALA A 21 12.63 13.42 14.96
C ALA A 21 11.28 13.09 15.62
N PHE A 22 10.17 13.43 14.97
CA PHE A 22 8.83 13.02 15.39
C PHE A 22 8.67 11.49 15.40
N TYR A 23 9.06 10.79 14.33
CA TYR A 23 8.92 9.34 14.26
C TYR A 23 9.88 8.61 15.21
N THR A 24 11.09 9.13 15.45
CA THR A 24 11.99 8.67 16.52
C THR A 24 11.32 8.77 17.88
N SER A 25 10.83 9.97 18.26
CA SER A 25 10.17 10.19 19.55
C SER A 25 8.93 9.30 19.75
N ASN A 26 8.07 9.21 18.73
CA ASN A 26 6.87 8.36 18.78
C ASN A 26 7.20 6.86 18.82
N LEU A 27 8.24 6.41 18.12
CA LEU A 27 8.66 5.01 18.14
C LEU A 27 9.28 4.63 19.50
N SER A 28 10.14 5.47 20.08
CA SER A 28 10.65 5.27 21.44
C SER A 28 9.51 5.26 22.46
N SER A 29 8.56 6.19 22.35
CA SER A 29 7.33 6.22 23.18
C SER A 29 6.44 4.98 22.99
N PHE A 30 6.45 4.35 21.81
CA PHE A 30 5.74 3.09 21.57
C PHE A 30 6.47 1.91 22.23
N ILE A 31 7.77 1.75 21.95
CA ILE A 31 8.61 0.65 22.46
C ILE A 31 8.68 0.65 23.99
N SER A 32 8.73 1.82 24.63
CA SER A 32 8.74 1.96 26.10
C SER A 32 7.35 1.88 26.76
N SER A 33 6.29 1.50 26.03
CA SER A 33 4.91 1.42 26.54
C SER A 33 4.34 0.01 26.44
N PRO A 34 3.34 -0.36 27.27
CA PRO A 34 2.62 -1.63 27.15
C PRO A 34 1.66 -1.68 25.93
N SER A 35 1.67 -0.66 25.07
CA SER A 35 0.79 -0.54 23.90
C SER A 35 1.24 -1.50 22.80
N THR A 36 0.37 -2.41 22.39
CA THR A 36 0.64 -3.41 21.34
C THR A 36 0.29 -2.94 19.92
N PHE A 37 -0.49 -1.86 19.82
CA PHE A 37 -0.88 -1.18 18.58
C PHE A 37 -1.05 0.33 18.82
N ARG A 38 -0.60 1.17 17.88
CA ARG A 38 -0.73 2.64 17.95
C ARG A 38 -0.78 3.27 16.56
N ILE A 39 -1.72 4.18 16.30
CA ILE A 39 -1.69 5.07 15.13
C ILE A 39 -0.80 6.28 15.41
N LEU A 40 0.12 6.59 14.49
CA LEU A 40 1.05 7.72 14.59
C LEU A 40 0.61 8.94 13.77
N ARG A 41 -0.12 8.74 12.67
CA ARG A 41 -0.70 9.82 11.84
C ARG A 41 -1.86 9.27 11.01
N THR A 42 -2.91 10.07 10.86
CA THR A 42 -3.91 9.94 9.79
C THR A 42 -3.59 10.95 8.69
N LEU A 43 -3.50 10.51 7.44
CA LEU A 43 -3.48 11.39 6.27
C LEU A 43 -4.88 11.48 5.65
N SER A 44 -5.22 12.69 5.20
CA SER A 44 -6.49 13.03 4.57
C SER A 44 -6.19 13.80 3.27
N PRO A 45 -7.06 13.72 2.25
CA PRO A 45 -7.03 14.70 1.16
C PRO A 45 -7.29 16.12 1.69
N PRO A 46 -6.69 17.16 1.08
CA PRO A 46 -7.21 18.52 1.25
C PRO A 46 -8.65 18.61 0.71
N THR A 47 -9.46 19.49 1.30
CA THR A 47 -10.81 19.80 0.81
C THR A 47 -10.92 21.32 0.59
N PRO A 48 -11.25 21.81 -0.62
CA PRO A 48 -11.44 21.04 -1.86
C PRO A 48 -10.15 20.35 -2.34
N LEU A 49 -10.28 19.33 -3.21
CA LEU A 49 -9.13 18.75 -3.89
C LEU A 49 -8.63 19.73 -4.97
N PRO A 50 -7.31 19.96 -5.10
CA PRO A 50 -6.78 20.84 -6.13
C PRO A 50 -7.03 20.29 -7.54
N PRO A 51 -7.13 21.15 -8.58
CA PRO A 51 -7.35 20.69 -9.96
C PRO A 51 -6.15 19.98 -10.59
N ILE A 52 -4.98 20.06 -9.95
CA ILE A 52 -3.69 19.50 -10.39
C ILE A 52 -3.10 18.69 -9.23
N PRO A 53 -2.47 17.52 -9.47
CA PRO A 53 -1.83 16.73 -8.43
C PRO A 53 -0.83 17.56 -7.60
N PRO A 54 -0.79 17.41 -6.26
CA PRO A 54 0.17 18.12 -5.43
C PRO A 54 1.61 17.72 -5.78
N THR A 55 2.50 18.71 -5.89
CA THR A 55 3.93 18.47 -6.17
C THR A 55 4.55 17.57 -5.09
N PRO A 56 5.05 16.36 -5.42
CA PRO A 56 5.61 15.45 -4.43
C PRO A 56 6.78 16.08 -3.67
N LYS A 57 6.78 16.02 -2.34
CA LYS A 57 7.86 16.54 -1.49
C LYS A 57 8.74 15.39 -0.98
N ASN A 58 9.99 15.70 -0.62
CA ASN A 58 10.71 14.84 0.32
C ASN A 58 10.33 15.30 1.73
N LEU A 59 9.98 14.37 2.63
CA LEU A 59 9.42 14.71 3.93
C LEU A 59 10.44 14.74 5.07
N THR A 60 11.60 14.09 4.93
CA THR A 60 12.57 13.87 6.02
C THR A 60 12.93 15.14 6.80
N SER A 61 13.32 16.19 6.06
CA SER A 61 13.74 17.49 6.60
C SER A 61 12.62 18.53 6.61
N ALA A 62 11.37 18.12 6.35
CA ALA A 62 10.23 18.99 6.59
C ALA A 62 9.96 19.05 8.10
N THR A 63 9.64 20.24 8.59
CA THR A 63 9.00 20.44 9.89
C THR A 63 7.55 19.92 9.84
N PHE A 64 6.85 19.91 10.97
CA PHE A 64 5.39 19.90 10.95
C PHE A 64 4.90 21.33 10.73
N ASP A 65 3.97 21.52 9.80
CA ASP A 65 3.21 22.75 9.67
C ASP A 65 2.11 22.75 10.74
N ALA A 66 1.67 23.92 11.24
CA ALA A 66 0.61 24.00 12.25
C ALA A 66 -0.77 23.44 11.79
N TYR A 67 -0.90 23.12 10.49
CA TYR A 67 -2.06 22.49 9.87
C TYR A 67 -1.86 21.00 9.52
N ASP A 68 -0.72 20.39 9.86
CA ASP A 68 -0.58 18.92 9.89
C ASP A 68 -1.55 18.37 10.95
N ALA A 69 -2.72 17.88 10.51
CA ALA A 69 -3.85 17.52 11.37
C ALA A 69 -3.62 16.24 12.21
N TYR A 70 -2.66 16.28 13.13
CA TYR A 70 -2.45 15.26 14.15
C TYR A 70 -3.63 15.25 15.13
N ARG A 71 -4.58 14.34 14.89
CA ARG A 71 -5.74 14.07 15.76
C ARG A 71 -5.48 12.97 16.81
N GLY A 72 -4.22 12.55 16.99
CA GLY A 72 -3.82 11.68 18.09
C GLY A 72 -3.65 12.46 19.40
N PRO A 73 -3.64 11.78 20.56
CA PRO A 73 -3.22 12.40 21.81
C PRO A 73 -1.70 12.68 21.73
N LEU A 74 -1.31 13.96 21.81
CA LEU A 74 0.11 14.32 21.93
C LEU A 74 0.61 13.80 23.28
N TYR A 75 1.34 12.68 23.26
CA TYR A 75 1.89 12.06 24.46
C TYR A 75 3.13 12.82 24.93
N PHE A 76 2.92 14.04 25.42
CA PHE A 76 3.90 14.73 26.25
C PHE A 76 4.14 13.88 27.50
N PRO A 77 5.39 13.45 27.78
CA PRO A 77 5.68 12.82 29.06
C PRO A 77 5.40 13.84 30.18
N PRO A 78 4.73 13.46 31.27
CA PRO A 78 4.47 14.39 32.36
C PRO A 78 5.79 14.81 33.00
N THR A 79 6.18 16.06 32.80
CA THR A 79 7.28 16.70 33.54
C THR A 79 6.94 16.66 35.03
N ALA A 80 7.82 16.07 35.83
CA ALA A 80 7.52 15.75 37.22
C ALA A 80 7.45 17.00 38.12
N THR A 81 6.23 17.46 38.40
CA THR A 81 5.94 18.35 39.53
C THR A 81 4.58 17.99 40.15
N SER A 82 4.53 18.03 41.48
CA SER A 82 3.36 17.61 42.27
C SER A 82 2.29 18.68 42.33
N THR A 83 1.02 18.28 42.28
CA THR A 83 0.09 18.48 43.41
C THR A 83 -1.08 17.52 43.31
N ALA A 84 -1.50 16.94 44.43
CA ALA A 84 -2.70 16.10 44.50
C ALA A 84 -3.91 16.92 44.98
N SER A 85 -5.07 16.66 44.39
CA SER A 85 -6.38 17.02 44.95
C SER A 85 -7.32 15.82 44.80
N ASN A 86 -7.91 15.40 45.93
CA ASN A 86 -8.92 14.36 45.97
C ASN A 86 -10.30 14.97 45.68
N GLU A 87 -11.19 14.21 45.04
CA GLU A 87 -12.64 14.16 45.33
C GLU A 87 -13.19 12.77 44.86
N PRO A 88 -14.34 12.28 45.37
CA PRO A 88 -14.58 10.84 45.51
C PRO A 88 -15.39 10.16 44.39
N LEU A 89 -15.41 8.82 44.43
CA LEU A 89 -16.18 7.96 43.52
C LEU A 89 -17.70 8.10 43.72
N GLY A 90 -18.43 8.37 42.64
CA GLY A 90 -19.86 8.05 42.51
C GLY A 90 -20.07 6.59 42.04
N HIS A 91 -21.00 5.87 42.65
CA HIS A 91 -21.33 4.49 42.27
C HIS A 91 -22.12 4.38 40.94
N PRO A 92 -22.03 3.24 40.23
CA PRO A 92 -22.60 3.08 38.90
C PRO A 92 -24.13 2.93 38.91
N LYS A 93 -24.77 3.34 37.82
CA LYS A 93 -26.16 2.98 37.48
C LYS A 93 -26.16 2.08 36.26
N ASN A 94 -27.03 1.06 36.26
CA ASN A 94 -27.09 0.05 35.21
C ASN A 94 -27.45 0.65 33.84
N PRO A 95 -26.92 0.10 32.73
CA PRO A 95 -27.27 0.53 31.39
C PRO A 95 -28.65 0.00 31.00
N SER A 96 -29.63 0.90 30.84
CA SER A 96 -30.82 0.61 30.03
C SER A 96 -30.43 0.42 28.57
N ARG A 97 -31.16 -0.44 27.86
CA ARG A 97 -30.99 -0.67 26.42
C ARG A 97 -31.48 0.53 25.59
N ASP A 98 -31.23 0.43 24.28
CA ASP A 98 -31.96 1.13 23.22
C ASP A 98 -31.65 2.62 23.00
N HIS A 99 -30.38 2.92 22.78
CA HIS A 99 -30.00 3.98 21.83
C HIS A 99 -28.98 3.48 20.80
N GLN A 100 -29.46 3.21 19.57
CA GLN A 100 -28.60 3.22 18.40
C GLN A 100 -28.23 4.67 18.09
N SER A 101 -27.06 5.12 18.56
CA SER A 101 -26.49 6.40 18.14
C SER A 101 -26.33 6.42 16.61
N PRO A 102 -26.81 7.46 15.90
CA PRO A 102 -26.72 7.52 14.45
C PRO A 102 -25.25 7.45 14.01
N SER A 103 -24.94 6.54 13.08
CA SER A 103 -23.58 6.33 12.60
C SER A 103 -23.05 7.59 11.93
N ASN A 104 -22.02 8.17 12.53
CA ASN A 104 -21.39 9.39 12.03
C ASN A 104 -20.75 9.08 10.66
N PRO A 105 -21.15 9.73 9.54
CA PRO A 105 -20.93 9.21 8.19
C PRO A 105 -19.47 9.13 7.71
N ASN A 106 -18.49 9.46 8.56
CA ASN A 106 -17.05 9.26 8.32
C ASN A 106 -16.46 8.04 9.06
N THR A 107 -17.25 7.25 9.80
CA THR A 107 -16.76 6.00 10.43
C THR A 107 -16.56 4.90 9.38
N PRO A 108 -15.40 4.22 9.33
CA PRO A 108 -15.14 3.16 8.36
C PRO A 108 -15.83 1.84 8.74
N GLN A 109 -16.69 1.33 7.88
CA GLN A 109 -17.22 -0.04 8.01
C GLN A 109 -16.17 -1.09 7.59
N THR A 110 -15.22 -0.73 6.72
CA THR A 110 -14.11 -1.61 6.31
C THR A 110 -12.76 -0.93 6.53
N LEU A 111 -11.82 -1.64 7.16
CA LEU A 111 -10.43 -1.23 7.28
C LEU A 111 -9.55 -2.19 6.48
N TYR A 112 -9.03 -1.73 5.35
CA TYR A 112 -8.00 -2.45 4.61
C TYR A 112 -6.65 -2.25 5.31
N ILE A 113 -5.95 -3.34 5.61
CA ILE A 113 -4.69 -3.31 6.38
C ILE A 113 -3.58 -3.88 5.49
N LEU A 114 -2.58 -3.07 5.16
CA LEU A 114 -1.34 -3.55 4.55
C LEU A 114 -0.23 -3.58 5.60
N ASP A 115 0.07 -4.79 6.10
CA ASP A 115 1.22 -5.07 6.94
C ASP A 115 2.46 -5.34 6.07
N SER A 116 3.55 -4.61 6.29
CA SER A 116 4.82 -4.85 5.59
C SER A 116 6.02 -4.29 6.35
N SER A 117 7.20 -4.81 6.00
CA SER A 117 8.49 -4.26 6.42
C SER A 117 8.82 -2.89 5.82
N PHE A 118 8.08 -2.45 4.78
CA PHE A 118 8.19 -1.15 4.10
C PHE A 118 9.62 -0.65 3.83
N ASN A 119 10.50 -1.53 3.33
CA ASN A 119 11.95 -1.32 3.28
C ASN A 119 12.56 -1.44 1.86
N PRO A 120 12.27 -0.54 0.90
CA PRO A 120 11.26 0.53 0.94
C PRO A 120 9.85 0.02 0.54
N PRO A 121 8.77 0.82 0.71
CA PRO A 121 7.53 0.64 -0.05
C PRO A 121 7.78 0.67 -1.58
N THR A 122 6.92 -0.01 -2.34
CA THR A 122 7.06 -0.17 -3.81
C THR A 122 5.72 -0.05 -4.52
N LEU A 123 5.72 0.00 -5.86
CA LEU A 123 4.46 -0.01 -6.63
C LEU A 123 3.68 -1.33 -6.53
N ALA A 124 4.31 -2.44 -6.12
CA ALA A 124 3.56 -3.65 -5.74
C ALA A 124 2.72 -3.41 -4.48
N HIS A 125 3.27 -2.74 -3.46
CA HIS A 125 2.51 -2.30 -2.29
C HIS A 125 1.39 -1.33 -2.69
N ALA A 126 1.65 -0.41 -3.64
CA ALA A 126 0.63 0.49 -4.17
C ALA A 126 -0.52 -0.25 -4.86
N HIS A 127 -0.20 -1.24 -5.71
CA HIS A 127 -1.19 -2.11 -6.36
C HIS A 127 -2.09 -2.80 -5.34
N ILE A 128 -1.51 -3.39 -4.30
CA ILE A 128 -2.26 -4.11 -3.26
C ILE A 128 -3.31 -3.20 -2.60
N CYS A 129 -2.94 -1.98 -2.20
CA CYS A 129 -3.87 -1.01 -1.60
C CYS A 129 -4.90 -0.46 -2.59
N LEU A 130 -4.45 0.01 -3.75
CA LEU A 130 -5.32 0.71 -4.71
C LEU A 130 -6.31 -0.25 -5.38
N SER A 131 -5.91 -1.49 -5.65
CA SER A 131 -6.86 -2.52 -6.13
C SER A 131 -7.89 -2.87 -5.06
N ALA A 132 -7.52 -2.99 -3.78
CA ALA A 132 -8.49 -3.27 -2.72
C ALA A 132 -9.55 -2.17 -2.57
N LEU A 133 -9.16 -0.91 -2.75
CA LEU A 133 -10.08 0.23 -2.74
C LEU A 133 -10.92 0.34 -4.02
N ASN A 134 -10.36 0.02 -5.20
CA ASN A 134 -11.14 -0.08 -6.44
C ASN A 134 -12.20 -1.19 -6.33
N ASP A 135 -11.82 -2.40 -5.90
CA ASP A 135 -12.75 -3.53 -5.68
C ASP A 135 -13.89 -3.12 -4.73
N HIS A 136 -13.57 -2.43 -3.64
CA HIS A 136 -14.53 -1.97 -2.64
C HIS A 136 -15.60 -1.06 -3.23
N TYR A 137 -15.18 -0.03 -3.98
CA TYR A 137 -16.08 0.97 -4.54
C TYR A 137 -16.68 0.58 -5.90
N SER A 138 -16.24 -0.53 -6.50
CA SER A 138 -16.89 -1.16 -7.66
C SER A 138 -17.89 -2.27 -7.28
N SER A 139 -17.84 -2.81 -6.06
CA SER A 139 -18.80 -3.82 -5.60
C SER A 139 -20.12 -3.18 -5.16
N SER A 140 -21.24 -3.70 -5.65
CA SER A 140 -22.60 -3.28 -5.22
C SER A 140 -22.84 -3.48 -3.73
N GLU A 141 -22.21 -4.49 -3.12
CA GLU A 141 -22.29 -4.79 -1.67
C GLU A 141 -21.61 -3.71 -0.82
N SER A 142 -20.53 -3.11 -1.32
CA SER A 142 -19.59 -2.31 -0.51
C SER A 142 -19.47 -0.84 -0.91
N ALA A 143 -19.85 -0.45 -2.14
CA ALA A 143 -19.68 0.91 -2.66
C ALA A 143 -20.44 1.99 -1.85
N HIS A 144 -21.46 1.59 -1.10
CA HIS A 144 -22.24 2.42 -0.19
C HIS A 144 -21.60 2.59 1.20
N THR A 145 -20.45 1.95 1.44
CA THR A 145 -19.75 1.94 2.74
C THR A 145 -18.41 2.68 2.67
N ASN A 146 -17.89 3.06 3.82
CA ASN A 146 -16.60 3.75 3.93
C ASN A 146 -15.46 2.74 4.12
N ALA A 147 -14.56 2.69 3.15
CA ALA A 147 -13.24 2.09 3.31
C ALA A 147 -12.26 3.08 3.97
N ARG A 148 -11.44 2.58 4.88
CA ARG A 148 -10.18 3.24 5.28
C ARG A 148 -9.00 2.31 5.02
N LEU A 149 -7.83 2.89 4.75
CA LEU A 149 -6.58 2.16 4.63
C LEU A 149 -5.69 2.37 5.86
N LEU A 150 -5.12 1.29 6.40
CA LEU A 150 -4.07 1.29 7.42
C LEU A 150 -2.80 0.69 6.82
N ILE A 151 -1.69 1.42 6.84
CA ILE A 151 -0.35 0.89 6.56
C ILE A 151 0.36 0.62 7.89
N LEU A 152 0.68 -0.66 8.14
CA LEU A 152 1.07 -1.16 9.45
C LEU A 152 2.51 -1.69 9.44
N LEU A 153 3.36 -1.16 10.32
CA LEU A 153 4.73 -1.61 10.52
C LEU A 153 4.84 -2.35 11.85
N SER A 154 5.20 -3.64 11.81
CA SER A 154 5.59 -4.35 13.03
C SER A 154 7.00 -4.00 13.45
N THR A 155 7.18 -3.61 14.72
CA THR A 155 8.51 -3.43 15.34
C THR A 155 9.21 -4.77 15.57
N GLN A 156 8.44 -5.85 15.75
CA GLN A 156 8.95 -7.22 15.91
C GLN A 156 8.62 -8.06 14.67
N ASN A 157 9.65 -8.52 13.95
CA ASN A 157 9.50 -9.37 12.77
C ASN A 157 10.02 -10.77 13.12
N ALA A 158 9.12 -11.76 13.19
CA ALA A 158 9.42 -13.11 13.70
C ALA A 158 10.68 -13.75 13.09
N ASP A 159 10.89 -13.59 11.78
CA ASP A 159 11.96 -14.29 11.04
C ASP A 159 13.13 -13.38 10.58
N LYS A 160 13.15 -12.06 10.88
CA LYS A 160 13.99 -11.10 10.11
C LYS A 160 14.70 -10.03 10.96
N LYS A 161 16.04 -10.07 10.94
CA LYS A 161 16.90 -8.97 11.41
C LYS A 161 16.63 -7.68 10.62
N ILE A 162 16.59 -6.54 11.33
CA ILE A 162 16.48 -5.21 10.74
C ILE A 162 17.76 -4.96 9.89
N THR A 163 17.56 -4.59 8.63
CA THR A 163 18.62 -4.35 7.64
C THR A 163 18.15 -3.27 6.65
N GLY A 164 19.08 -2.52 6.04
CA GLY A 164 18.71 -1.37 5.23
C GLY A 164 18.23 -0.21 6.12
N ALA A 165 17.13 0.44 5.76
CA ALA A 165 16.62 1.59 6.50
C ALA A 165 16.15 1.22 7.91
N SER A 166 16.28 2.16 8.84
CA SER A 166 15.81 2.07 10.23
C SER A 166 14.27 2.02 10.32
N LEU A 167 13.70 1.85 11.52
CA LEU A 167 12.24 1.87 11.69
C LEU A 167 11.69 3.29 11.54
N GLU A 168 12.39 4.29 12.05
CA GLU A 168 12.12 5.72 11.95
C GLU A 168 12.16 6.18 10.48
N GLU A 169 13.19 5.78 9.74
CA GLU A 169 13.30 6.05 8.31
C GLU A 169 12.15 5.41 7.52
N ARG A 170 11.80 4.15 7.83
CA ARG A 170 10.66 3.47 7.19
C ARG A 170 9.35 4.18 7.48
N LEU A 171 9.14 4.77 8.66
CA LEU A 171 7.95 5.55 8.95
C LEU A 171 7.86 6.83 8.10
N VAL A 172 8.98 7.52 7.85
CA VAL A 172 9.04 8.60 6.84
C VAL A 172 8.76 8.08 5.43
N GLY A 173 9.30 6.91 5.07
CA GLY A 173 9.03 6.23 3.82
C GLY A 173 7.55 5.82 3.65
N MET A 174 6.90 5.38 4.72
CA MET A 174 5.47 5.08 4.80
C MET A 174 4.62 6.34 4.64
N GLU A 175 5.02 7.47 5.21
CA GLU A 175 4.33 8.74 4.98
C GLU A 175 4.47 9.22 3.53
N CYS A 176 5.65 9.07 2.93
CA CYS A 176 5.85 9.31 1.50
C CYS A 176 4.95 8.38 0.65
N PHE A 177 4.83 7.12 1.05
CA PHE A 177 3.96 6.14 0.39
C PHE A 177 2.46 6.44 0.56
N ALA A 178 2.02 6.91 1.73
CA ALA A 178 0.64 7.36 1.96
C ALA A 178 0.28 8.57 1.09
N ASN A 179 1.20 9.52 0.92
CA ASN A 179 1.03 10.64 -0.02
C ASN A 179 0.99 10.16 -1.49
N ASP A 180 1.87 9.23 -1.89
CA ASP A 180 1.84 8.63 -3.22
C ASP A 180 0.54 7.83 -3.47
N LEU A 181 0.00 7.13 -2.46
CA LEU A 181 -1.28 6.42 -2.52
C LEU A 181 -2.45 7.39 -2.72
N LEU A 182 -2.59 8.41 -1.88
CA LEU A 182 -3.62 9.44 -2.00
C LEU A 182 -3.54 10.14 -3.37
N THR A 183 -2.33 10.46 -3.83
CA THR A 183 -2.12 11.10 -5.14
C THR A 183 -2.54 10.19 -6.31
N ASN A 184 -2.25 8.88 -6.26
CA ASN A 184 -2.73 7.96 -7.30
C ASN A 184 -4.23 7.66 -7.19
N TRP A 185 -4.82 7.73 -6.00
CA TRP A 185 -6.26 7.52 -5.81
C TRP A 185 -7.09 8.61 -6.46
N TYR A 186 -6.81 9.90 -6.19
CA TYR A 186 -7.55 11.02 -6.80
C TYR A 186 -7.05 11.41 -8.20
N TYR A 187 -5.81 11.05 -8.56
CA TYR A 187 -5.23 11.36 -9.87
C TYR A 187 -4.56 10.11 -10.50
N PRO A 188 -5.32 9.16 -11.08
CA PRO A 188 -4.79 7.88 -11.61
C PRO A 188 -3.70 8.03 -12.68
N HIS A 189 -3.80 9.11 -13.46
CA HIS A 189 -2.85 9.51 -14.51
C HIS A 189 -1.47 9.93 -13.97
N SER A 190 -1.34 10.22 -12.66
CA SER A 190 -0.17 10.89 -12.09
C SER A 190 1.08 10.02 -11.93
N ALA A 191 0.94 8.70 -11.70
CA ALA A 191 2.06 7.76 -11.66
C ALA A 191 1.71 6.31 -12.01
N TYR A 192 0.46 5.86 -11.79
CA TYR A 192 0.05 4.47 -12.02
C TYR A 192 -0.19 4.16 -13.51
N HIS A 193 -1.06 4.91 -14.20
CA HIS A 193 -1.52 4.55 -15.56
C HIS A 193 -0.55 4.89 -16.69
N TYR A 194 0.47 5.74 -16.49
CA TYR A 194 1.40 6.13 -17.57
C TYR A 194 2.21 4.95 -18.15
N LYS A 195 2.30 3.81 -17.44
CA LYS A 195 2.82 2.56 -18.03
C LYS A 195 1.75 1.75 -18.75
N LYS A 196 0.52 1.61 -18.21
CA LYS A 196 -0.54 0.80 -18.84
C LYS A 196 -0.91 1.37 -20.19
N GLU A 197 -1.35 2.64 -20.25
CA GLU A 197 -1.67 3.27 -21.54
C GLU A 197 -0.50 3.23 -22.52
N LYS A 198 0.74 3.43 -22.07
CA LYS A 198 1.89 3.41 -22.98
C LYS A 198 2.17 2.00 -23.51
N LEU A 199 1.94 0.95 -22.72
CA LEU A 199 2.10 -0.44 -23.14
C LEU A 199 0.96 -0.84 -24.09
N ASP A 200 -0.28 -0.48 -23.75
CA ASP A 200 -1.47 -0.74 -24.57
C ASP A 200 -1.36 0.00 -25.93
N ARG A 201 -0.94 1.27 -25.94
CA ARG A 201 -0.65 2.07 -27.16
C ARG A 201 0.61 1.61 -27.92
N LEU A 202 1.47 0.75 -27.36
CA LEU A 202 2.61 0.15 -28.05
C LEU A 202 2.23 -1.21 -28.67
N ASN A 203 1.54 -2.06 -27.91
CA ASN A 203 1.05 -3.36 -28.38
C ASN A 203 -0.04 -3.19 -29.45
N GLY A 204 -0.93 -2.20 -29.30
CA GLY A 204 -1.94 -1.82 -30.29
C GLY A 204 -1.39 -1.06 -31.51
N LYS A 205 -0.07 -1.13 -31.79
CA LYS A 205 0.55 -0.44 -32.93
C LYS A 205 1.52 -1.31 -33.76
N SER A 206 1.55 -2.61 -33.53
CA SER A 206 2.37 -3.58 -34.27
C SER A 206 1.55 -4.45 -35.24
N SER A 207 0.50 -3.90 -35.84
CA SER A 207 -0.44 -4.66 -36.69
C SER A 207 -1.05 -3.85 -37.83
N GLU A 208 -0.30 -2.90 -38.43
CA GLU A 208 -0.73 -2.23 -39.67
C GLU A 208 0.44 -1.57 -40.44
N VAL A 209 1.26 -2.40 -41.11
CA VAL A 209 2.02 -2.02 -42.32
C VAL A 209 2.08 -3.26 -43.23
N ASN A 210 1.60 -3.13 -44.47
CA ASN A 210 1.80 -4.11 -45.55
C ASN A 210 2.70 -3.48 -46.61
N GLU A 211 3.81 -4.13 -46.95
CA GLU A 211 4.61 -3.97 -48.17
C GLU A 211 5.54 -5.21 -48.18
N SER A 212 5.18 -6.33 -48.83
CA SER A 212 5.19 -6.61 -50.28
C SER A 212 6.61 -6.71 -50.87
N GLU A 213 7.12 -7.94 -51.01
CA GLU A 213 7.90 -8.36 -52.18
C GLU A 213 7.94 -9.89 -52.31
N SER A 214 8.46 -10.41 -53.43
CA SER A 214 8.17 -11.73 -54.01
C SER A 214 9.18 -12.84 -53.70
N SER A 215 8.73 -14.10 -53.70
CA SER A 215 9.29 -15.13 -54.60
C SER A 215 8.47 -16.44 -54.64
N ASP A 216 7.97 -16.75 -55.83
CA ASP A 216 8.02 -18.04 -56.54
C ASP A 216 7.36 -19.36 -56.06
N ALA A 217 6.84 -20.04 -57.09
CA ALA A 217 6.75 -21.49 -57.33
C ALA A 217 5.63 -22.34 -56.71
N GLU A 218 4.74 -22.78 -57.61
CA GLU A 218 4.22 -24.16 -57.79
C GLU A 218 3.51 -24.90 -56.63
N SER A 219 2.51 -25.76 -56.86
CA SER A 219 1.61 -26.02 -58.01
C SER A 219 0.52 -26.99 -57.50
N LEU A 220 -0.69 -26.95 -58.09
CA LEU A 220 -1.56 -28.10 -58.43
C LEU A 220 -3.02 -27.65 -58.61
N GLU A 221 -3.55 -27.92 -59.80
CA GLU A 221 -4.96 -27.76 -60.15
C GLU A 221 -5.75 -29.01 -59.75
N ILE A 222 -6.99 -28.84 -59.26
CA ILE A 222 -8.09 -29.78 -59.56
C ILE A 222 -9.34 -28.95 -59.83
N ASP A 223 -9.88 -29.08 -61.04
CA ASP A 223 -11.06 -28.39 -61.54
C ASP A 223 -12.34 -29.20 -61.28
N SER A 224 -13.50 -28.54 -61.12
CA SER A 224 -14.84 -29.17 -61.02
C SER A 224 -15.98 -28.14 -61.06
N ASN A 225 -16.55 -27.90 -62.24
CA ASN A 225 -17.68 -26.98 -62.46
C ASN A 225 -19.03 -27.51 -61.94
N SER A 226 -19.92 -26.61 -61.47
CA SER A 226 -21.38 -26.69 -61.74
C SER A 226 -22.16 -25.42 -61.34
N GLU A 227 -22.63 -24.68 -62.36
CA GLU A 227 -23.81 -23.79 -62.34
C GLU A 227 -25.08 -24.59 -62.75
N PRO A 228 -26.35 -24.08 -62.70
CA PRO A 228 -26.78 -22.67 -62.57
C PRO A 228 -27.95 -22.33 -61.61
N GLU A 229 -28.22 -21.02 -61.54
CA GLU A 229 -29.42 -20.27 -61.09
C GLU A 229 -30.74 -20.59 -61.86
N PRO A 230 -31.91 -19.91 -61.65
CA PRO A 230 -32.47 -19.20 -60.46
C PRO A 230 -33.97 -19.50 -60.18
N ILE A 231 -34.44 -19.45 -58.90
CA ILE A 231 -35.84 -19.09 -58.55
C ILE A 231 -35.85 -18.25 -57.26
N GLY A 232 -36.57 -17.12 -57.24
CA GLY A 232 -36.57 -16.14 -56.14
C GLY A 232 -37.66 -16.31 -55.06
N GLY A 233 -37.50 -15.61 -53.93
CA GLY A 233 -38.48 -15.60 -52.83
C GLY A 233 -38.08 -14.76 -51.61
N THR A 234 -38.48 -13.49 -51.61
CA THR A 234 -38.67 -12.57 -50.46
C THR A 234 -38.04 -12.92 -49.09
N LYS A 235 -37.08 -12.10 -48.62
CA LYS A 235 -36.75 -11.98 -47.19
C LYS A 235 -36.64 -10.51 -46.75
N SER A 236 -37.26 -10.19 -45.62
CA SER A 236 -37.33 -8.84 -45.05
C SER A 236 -35.99 -8.41 -44.45
N LYS A 237 -35.64 -7.12 -44.59
CA LYS A 237 -34.49 -6.52 -43.88
C LYS A 237 -34.85 -6.24 -42.42
N SER A 238 -34.31 -7.03 -41.49
CA SER A 238 -34.19 -6.63 -40.08
C SER A 238 -32.86 -5.91 -39.87
N SER A 239 -32.89 -4.68 -39.36
CA SER A 239 -31.70 -3.91 -39.02
C SER A 239 -31.15 -4.33 -37.67
N LEU A 240 -29.97 -4.95 -37.65
CA LEU A 240 -29.19 -5.17 -36.42
C LEU A 240 -28.57 -3.84 -35.94
N PRO A 241 -28.53 -3.55 -34.63
CA PRO A 241 -27.87 -2.36 -34.11
C PRO A 241 -26.35 -2.41 -34.33
N GLN A 242 -25.74 -1.28 -34.67
CA GLN A 242 -24.28 -1.14 -34.58
C GLN A 242 -23.84 -1.08 -33.11
N PRO A 243 -22.67 -1.64 -32.75
CA PRO A 243 -22.09 -1.44 -31.42
C PRO A 243 -21.71 0.03 -31.23
N PRO A 244 -21.82 0.59 -30.01
CA PRO A 244 -21.50 1.99 -29.75
C PRO A 244 -20.00 2.24 -29.97
N SER A 245 -19.67 3.30 -30.71
CA SER A 245 -18.31 3.80 -30.88
C SER A 245 -17.73 4.24 -29.54
N SER A 246 -16.60 3.65 -29.14
CA SER A 246 -15.92 3.99 -27.88
C SER A 246 -15.22 5.35 -27.97
N GLU A 247 -15.94 6.43 -27.62
CA GLU A 247 -15.29 7.69 -27.29
C GLU A 247 -14.32 7.52 -26.11
N PRO A 248 -13.19 8.26 -26.07
CA PRO A 248 -12.30 8.25 -24.92
C PRO A 248 -13.00 8.85 -23.71
N LEU A 249 -12.98 8.12 -22.58
CA LEU A 249 -13.58 8.58 -21.33
C LEU A 249 -13.06 9.97 -20.92
N PRO A 250 -13.93 10.88 -20.42
CA PRO A 250 -13.50 12.17 -19.92
C PRO A 250 -12.56 12.02 -18.71
N PRO A 251 -11.68 12.99 -18.44
CA PRO A 251 -10.73 12.89 -17.34
C PRO A 251 -11.46 12.81 -15.99
N ASP A 252 -11.22 11.70 -15.26
CA ASP A 252 -11.65 11.46 -13.89
C ASP A 252 -11.56 12.74 -13.04
N ASN A 253 -12.71 13.31 -12.66
CA ASN A 253 -12.76 14.47 -11.78
C ASN A 253 -12.27 14.02 -10.37
N PRO A 254 -11.19 14.59 -9.82
CA PRO A 254 -10.68 14.16 -8.51
C PRO A 254 -11.72 14.29 -7.40
N ASN A 255 -12.70 15.20 -7.54
CA ASN A 255 -13.77 15.42 -6.57
C ASN A 255 -14.94 14.42 -6.65
N SER A 256 -15.03 13.56 -7.68
CA SER A 256 -16.07 12.51 -7.75
C SER A 256 -15.66 11.20 -7.07
N ARG A 257 -14.36 11.00 -6.81
CA ARG A 257 -13.85 9.79 -6.17
C ARG A 257 -14.10 9.80 -4.65
N PRO A 258 -14.45 8.65 -4.02
CA PRO A 258 -14.67 8.55 -2.58
C PRO A 258 -13.48 9.08 -1.76
N LYS A 259 -13.79 9.81 -0.68
CA LYS A 259 -12.77 10.36 0.24
C LYS A 259 -12.26 9.26 1.16
N ILE A 260 -11.01 8.84 0.94
CA ILE A 260 -10.30 7.87 1.77
C ILE A 260 -9.35 8.57 2.75
N ASN A 261 -9.17 7.94 3.92
CA ASN A 261 -8.08 8.22 4.86
C ASN A 261 -7.00 7.14 4.77
N VAL A 262 -5.74 7.52 5.05
CA VAL A 262 -4.62 6.58 5.19
C VAL A 262 -4.01 6.75 6.57
N ASP A 263 -4.20 5.76 7.45
CA ASP A 263 -3.63 5.71 8.79
C ASP A 263 -2.27 5.01 8.76
N ILE A 264 -1.30 5.55 9.51
CA ILE A 264 0.06 5.01 9.67
C ILE A 264 0.17 4.42 11.08
N GLY A 265 0.31 3.09 11.18
CA GLY A 265 0.30 2.37 12.44
C GLY A 265 1.61 1.65 12.76
N LEU A 266 1.87 1.51 14.06
CA LEU A 266 2.82 0.57 14.65
C LEU A 266 2.10 -0.58 15.34
N THR A 267 2.72 -1.76 15.34
CA THR A 267 2.38 -2.87 16.24
C THR A 267 3.65 -3.54 16.75
N SER A 268 3.57 -4.22 17.90
CA SER A 268 4.60 -5.12 18.41
C SER A 268 4.27 -6.61 18.20
N LEU A 269 3.07 -6.91 17.69
CA LEU A 269 2.53 -8.27 17.59
C LEU A 269 2.94 -8.93 16.27
N PRO A 270 3.28 -10.24 16.24
CA PRO A 270 3.69 -10.91 15.01
C PRO A 270 2.50 -11.38 14.15
N TYR A 271 1.43 -11.90 14.75
CA TYR A 271 0.37 -12.63 14.04
C TYR A 271 -0.83 -11.75 13.65
N PHE A 272 -1.53 -12.15 12.58
CA PHE A 272 -2.66 -11.40 12.02
C PHE A 272 -3.91 -11.40 12.92
N HIS A 273 -4.14 -12.47 13.68
CA HIS A 273 -5.22 -12.52 14.67
C HIS A 273 -4.95 -11.55 15.83
N ASP A 274 -3.75 -11.60 16.44
CA ASP A 274 -3.33 -10.70 17.52
C ASP A 274 -3.42 -9.22 17.11
N LYS A 275 -2.87 -8.89 15.92
CA LYS A 275 -2.93 -7.52 15.38
C LYS A 275 -4.36 -7.02 15.28
N SER A 276 -5.28 -7.87 14.85
CA SER A 276 -6.70 -7.51 14.72
C SER A 276 -7.34 -7.28 16.07
N ALA A 277 -7.15 -8.20 17.02
CA ALA A 277 -7.67 -8.07 18.39
C ALA A 277 -7.11 -6.82 19.09
N ALA A 278 -5.85 -6.45 18.86
CA ALA A 278 -5.25 -5.22 19.38
C ALA A 278 -5.80 -3.95 18.70
N ILE A 279 -6.18 -4.03 17.41
CA ILE A 279 -6.86 -2.94 16.71
C ILE A 279 -8.30 -2.77 17.26
N GLU A 280 -9.05 -3.86 17.45
CA GLU A 280 -10.38 -3.85 18.08
C GLU A 280 -10.30 -3.26 19.50
N ALA A 281 -9.40 -3.78 20.35
CA ALA A 281 -9.20 -3.33 21.72
C ALA A 281 -8.78 -1.85 21.83
N SER A 282 -8.15 -1.28 20.78
CA SER A 282 -7.79 0.14 20.77
C SER A 282 -8.99 1.09 20.71
N SER A 283 -10.17 0.61 20.31
CA SER A 283 -11.39 1.41 20.12
C SER A 283 -11.25 2.60 19.15
N LEU A 284 -10.18 2.65 18.34
CA LEU A 284 -9.94 3.71 17.35
C LEU A 284 -10.83 3.58 16.10
N TYR A 285 -11.42 2.39 15.89
CA TYR A 285 -12.40 2.10 14.85
C TYR A 285 -13.66 1.52 15.50
N PRO A 286 -14.85 1.64 14.87
CA PRO A 286 -16.07 0.99 15.35
C PRO A 286 -15.88 -0.52 15.63
N PRO A 287 -16.50 -1.09 16.69
CA PRO A 287 -16.47 -2.53 16.94
C PRO A 287 -17.09 -3.41 15.84
N SER A 288 -17.79 -2.82 14.87
CA SER A 288 -18.34 -3.48 13.68
C SER A 288 -17.46 -3.36 12.43
N THR A 289 -16.29 -2.72 12.52
CA THR A 289 -15.39 -2.54 11.37
C THR A 289 -14.78 -3.87 10.94
N THR A 290 -15.05 -4.29 9.71
CA THR A 290 -14.43 -5.48 9.12
C THR A 290 -12.96 -5.16 8.78
N HIS A 291 -12.03 -5.82 9.46
CA HIS A 291 -10.62 -5.79 9.07
C HIS A 291 -10.39 -6.68 7.84
N ILE A 292 -9.73 -6.16 6.80
CA ILE A 292 -9.33 -6.92 5.62
C ILE A 292 -7.82 -6.79 5.45
N HIS A 293 -7.08 -7.81 5.87
CA HIS A 293 -5.63 -7.83 5.75
C HIS A 293 -5.24 -8.15 4.30
N CYS A 294 -4.67 -7.15 3.63
CA CYS A 294 -4.20 -7.23 2.26
C CYS A 294 -2.78 -7.78 2.24
N THR A 295 -2.60 -8.94 1.61
CA THR A 295 -1.35 -9.71 1.69
C THR A 295 -0.98 -10.32 0.34
N GLY A 296 0.14 -11.04 0.27
CA GLY A 296 0.57 -11.80 -0.91
C GLY A 296 0.60 -13.31 -0.64
N TYR A 297 0.56 -14.12 -1.70
CA TYR A 297 0.49 -15.59 -1.63
C TYR A 297 1.51 -16.23 -0.67
N ASP A 298 2.79 -15.83 -0.69
CA ASP A 298 3.81 -16.32 0.25
C ASP A 298 3.44 -16.16 1.73
N THR A 299 2.65 -15.13 2.06
CA THR A 299 2.17 -14.90 3.43
C THR A 299 0.91 -15.70 3.73
N LEU A 300 0.03 -15.96 2.75
CA LEU A 300 -1.06 -16.93 2.91
C LEU A 300 -0.49 -18.30 3.30
N ILE A 301 0.55 -18.78 2.60
CA ILE A 301 1.24 -20.05 2.92
C ILE A 301 1.78 -20.07 4.36
N ARG A 302 2.18 -18.93 4.93
CA ARG A 302 2.60 -18.83 6.34
C ARG A 302 1.41 -18.80 7.29
N VAL A 303 0.36 -18.06 6.97
CA VAL A 303 -0.85 -17.94 7.81
C VAL A 303 -1.61 -19.26 7.91
N LEU A 304 -1.63 -20.09 6.86
CA LEU A 304 -2.25 -21.41 6.90
C LEU A 304 -1.27 -22.55 7.27
N ASN A 305 -0.12 -22.23 7.86
CA ASN A 305 0.84 -23.23 8.33
C ASN A 305 0.84 -23.34 9.88
N PRO A 306 0.35 -24.46 10.45
CA PRO A 306 0.17 -24.59 11.90
C PRO A 306 1.44 -24.48 12.75
N LYS A 307 2.64 -24.60 12.16
CA LYS A 307 3.91 -24.46 12.90
C LYS A 307 4.05 -23.08 13.58
N TYR A 308 3.36 -22.06 13.07
CA TYR A 308 3.38 -20.70 13.60
C TYR A 308 2.46 -20.50 14.82
N TYR A 309 1.70 -21.52 15.24
CA TYR A 309 0.72 -21.43 16.32
C TYR A 309 1.01 -22.41 17.48
N PRO A 310 2.16 -22.30 18.17
CA PRO A 310 2.39 -23.04 19.41
C PRO A 310 1.43 -22.55 20.53
N PRO A 311 1.06 -23.41 21.50
CA PRO A 311 1.52 -24.78 21.68
C PRO A 311 0.65 -25.84 20.96
N THR A 312 -0.54 -25.49 20.46
CA THR A 312 -1.47 -26.45 19.83
C THR A 312 -0.96 -26.96 18.49
N HIS A 313 -0.22 -26.12 17.75
CA HIS A 313 0.19 -26.36 16.37
C HIS A 313 -0.98 -26.72 15.46
N ASP A 314 -2.08 -25.97 15.61
CA ASP A 314 -3.28 -25.99 14.78
C ASP A 314 -3.64 -24.56 14.30
N LEU A 315 -4.68 -24.44 13.47
CA LEU A 315 -5.19 -23.15 12.97
C LEU A 315 -6.28 -22.56 13.87
N SER A 316 -6.53 -23.13 15.06
CA SER A 316 -7.61 -22.69 15.94
C SER A 316 -7.55 -21.21 16.37
N PRO A 317 -6.37 -20.55 16.53
CA PRO A 317 -6.29 -19.11 16.81
C PRO A 317 -6.84 -18.22 15.68
N LEU A 318 -7.04 -18.75 14.48
CA LEU A 318 -7.65 -18.02 13.36
C LEU A 318 -9.19 -18.08 13.38
N ILE A 319 -9.82 -18.92 14.22
CA ILE A 319 -11.29 -19.04 14.30
C ILE A 319 -11.96 -17.72 14.73
N PRO A 320 -11.52 -17.01 15.79
CA PRO A 320 -12.09 -15.72 16.14
C PRO A 320 -11.82 -14.68 15.05
N PHE A 321 -10.58 -14.63 14.55
CA PHE A 321 -10.15 -13.70 13.50
C PHE A 321 -11.01 -13.79 12.23
N LEU A 322 -11.12 -14.97 11.61
CA LEU A 322 -11.87 -15.16 10.36
C LEU A 322 -13.39 -15.27 10.56
N SER A 323 -13.90 -15.09 11.79
CA SER A 323 -15.34 -14.86 12.01
C SER A 323 -15.77 -13.49 11.49
N ASN A 324 -15.07 -12.43 11.93
CA ASN A 324 -15.41 -11.03 11.67
C ASN A 324 -14.51 -10.35 10.63
N HIS A 325 -13.39 -10.97 10.22
CA HIS A 325 -12.37 -10.35 9.38
C HIS A 325 -12.00 -11.20 8.17
N LYS A 326 -11.20 -10.64 7.25
CA LYS A 326 -10.83 -11.28 5.99
C LYS A 326 -9.34 -11.14 5.65
N LEU A 327 -8.86 -12.00 4.76
CA LEU A 327 -7.57 -11.97 4.09
C LEU A 327 -7.79 -11.79 2.57
N ARG A 328 -7.38 -10.64 2.03
CA ARG A 328 -7.33 -10.39 0.57
C ARG A 328 -5.93 -10.72 0.07
N VAL A 329 -5.79 -11.86 -0.61
CA VAL A 329 -4.51 -12.43 -1.01
C VAL A 329 -4.21 -12.07 -2.46
N THR A 330 -3.16 -11.29 -2.68
CA THR A 330 -2.75 -10.88 -4.02
C THR A 330 -1.96 -12.01 -4.68
N TYR A 331 -2.34 -12.41 -5.90
CA TYR A 331 -1.57 -13.40 -6.67
C TYR A 331 -0.11 -12.93 -6.83
N ARG A 332 0.83 -13.86 -6.66
CA ARG A 332 2.21 -13.67 -7.10
C ARG A 332 2.30 -13.97 -8.60
N ILE A 333 3.04 -13.16 -9.33
CA ILE A 333 3.43 -13.46 -10.72
C ILE A 333 4.92 -13.77 -10.68
N ASP A 334 5.24 -15.05 -10.85
CA ASP A 334 6.61 -15.56 -10.92
C ASP A 334 6.71 -16.65 -11.99
N LYS A 335 7.94 -17.09 -12.29
CA LYS A 335 8.16 -18.21 -13.22
C LYS A 335 7.85 -19.57 -12.60
N ASP A 336 8.06 -19.68 -11.29
CA ASP A 336 8.06 -20.96 -10.58
C ASP A 336 6.72 -21.28 -9.89
N CYS A 337 5.70 -20.42 -10.08
CA CYS A 337 4.35 -20.59 -9.54
C CYS A 337 3.35 -19.79 -10.38
N THR A 338 2.47 -20.50 -11.10
CA THR A 338 1.41 -19.93 -11.94
C THR A 338 0.25 -19.40 -11.09
N LYS A 339 -0.72 -18.74 -11.72
CA LYS A 339 -1.97 -18.35 -11.04
C LYS A 339 -2.78 -19.61 -10.68
N GLU A 340 -2.76 -20.60 -11.55
CA GLU A 340 -3.48 -21.85 -11.48
C GLU A 340 -2.97 -22.74 -10.32
N ASP A 341 -1.66 -22.73 -10.04
CA ASP A 341 -1.09 -23.36 -8.84
C ASP A 341 -1.62 -22.75 -7.53
N GLN A 342 -1.83 -21.42 -7.52
CA GLN A 342 -2.31 -20.68 -6.35
C GLN A 342 -3.81 -20.94 -6.10
N ASP A 343 -4.60 -21.06 -7.16
CA ASP A 343 -6.01 -21.46 -7.11
C ASP A 343 -6.18 -22.93 -6.71
N ALA A 344 -5.33 -23.82 -7.24
CA ALA A 344 -5.30 -25.23 -6.86
C ALA A 344 -4.92 -25.40 -5.38
N TYR A 345 -3.99 -24.60 -4.86
CA TYR A 345 -3.66 -24.58 -3.43
C TYR A 345 -4.87 -24.18 -2.56
N LEU A 346 -5.59 -23.10 -2.88
CA LEU A 346 -6.77 -22.73 -2.11
C LEU A 346 -7.89 -23.77 -2.19
N SER A 347 -8.10 -24.35 -3.37
CA SER A 347 -9.07 -25.43 -3.58
C SER A 347 -8.73 -26.66 -2.72
N LYS A 348 -7.45 -27.01 -2.62
CA LYS A 348 -6.95 -28.06 -1.72
C LYS A 348 -7.15 -27.68 -0.24
N MET A 349 -6.82 -26.44 0.14
CA MET A 349 -6.97 -25.98 1.52
C MET A 349 -8.43 -26.01 2.00
N GLN A 350 -9.42 -25.79 1.15
CA GLN A 350 -10.84 -25.94 1.52
C GLN A 350 -11.13 -27.33 2.14
N HIS A 351 -10.45 -28.38 1.68
CA HIS A 351 -10.60 -29.73 2.22
C HIS A 351 -9.64 -30.06 3.39
N GLU A 352 -8.46 -29.45 3.44
CA GLU A 352 -7.48 -29.69 4.52
C GLU A 352 -7.70 -28.81 5.76
N LEU A 353 -8.34 -27.65 5.64
CA LEU A 353 -8.56 -26.73 6.77
C LEU A 353 -9.20 -27.42 8.00
N PRO A 354 -10.25 -28.27 7.89
CA PRO A 354 -10.83 -28.95 9.04
C PRO A 354 -9.88 -29.88 9.80
N SER A 355 -8.97 -30.60 9.12
CA SER A 355 -8.00 -31.49 9.80
C SER A 355 -6.84 -30.72 10.44
N LEU A 356 -6.64 -29.46 10.05
CA LEU A 356 -5.68 -28.53 10.64
C LEU A 356 -6.31 -27.64 11.74
N GLY A 357 -7.53 -27.94 12.22
CA GLY A 357 -8.23 -27.13 13.24
C GLY A 357 -8.79 -25.80 12.72
N GLY A 358 -8.86 -25.62 11.40
CA GLY A 358 -9.51 -24.49 10.73
C GLY A 358 -10.93 -24.81 10.25
N LYS A 359 -11.47 -23.96 9.37
CA LYS A 359 -12.83 -24.09 8.83
C LYS A 359 -12.84 -23.98 7.30
N LYS A 360 -13.54 -24.88 6.61
CA LYS A 360 -13.67 -24.85 5.13
C LYS A 360 -14.43 -23.59 4.67
N GLU A 361 -15.33 -23.10 5.53
CA GLU A 361 -16.12 -21.89 5.39
C GLU A 361 -15.24 -20.65 5.20
N TRP A 362 -13.97 -20.67 5.63
CA TRP A 362 -13.03 -19.58 5.37
C TRP A 362 -12.77 -19.37 3.88
N ILE A 363 -12.83 -20.41 3.05
CA ILE A 363 -12.71 -20.31 1.60
C ILE A 363 -14.08 -20.08 0.96
N GLU A 364 -15.09 -20.86 1.37
CA GLU A 364 -16.45 -20.82 0.80
C GLU A 364 -17.13 -19.45 0.99
N ASP A 365 -17.08 -18.88 2.21
CA ASP A 365 -17.64 -17.55 2.52
C ASP A 365 -16.71 -16.38 2.09
N LYS A 366 -15.62 -16.68 1.36
CA LYS A 366 -14.60 -15.70 0.95
C LYS A 366 -14.05 -14.89 2.14
N LYS A 367 -13.81 -15.54 3.28
CA LYS A 367 -13.01 -14.93 4.38
C LYS A 367 -11.55 -14.85 3.97
N ILE A 368 -11.07 -15.82 3.20
CA ILE A 368 -9.80 -15.81 2.48
C ILE A 368 -10.14 -15.85 0.99
N TYR A 369 -9.62 -14.90 0.21
CA TYR A 369 -9.90 -14.83 -1.23
C TYR A 369 -8.73 -14.24 -2.02
N MET A 370 -8.55 -14.70 -3.25
CA MET A 370 -7.53 -14.16 -4.16
C MET A 370 -7.99 -12.86 -4.82
N ALA A 371 -7.02 -12.03 -5.18
CA ALA A 371 -7.21 -10.82 -5.97
C ALA A 371 -6.05 -10.60 -6.94
N SER A 372 -6.33 -9.98 -8.10
CA SER A 372 -5.37 -9.77 -9.18
C SER A 372 -4.05 -9.11 -8.72
N GLY A 373 -2.94 -9.64 -9.21
CA GLY A 373 -1.60 -9.06 -9.01
C GLY A 373 -1.24 -8.01 -10.06
N LEU A 374 -0.13 -7.31 -9.86
CA LEU A 374 0.43 -6.39 -10.85
C LEU A 374 1.05 -7.17 -12.01
N GLU A 375 0.39 -7.14 -13.17
CA GLU A 375 0.84 -7.81 -14.40
C GLU A 375 2.26 -7.41 -14.83
N GLY A 376 3.01 -8.40 -15.34
CA GLY A 376 4.34 -8.21 -15.93
C GLY A 376 5.50 -8.29 -14.94
N LYS A 377 6.30 -7.21 -14.85
CA LYS A 377 7.65 -7.27 -14.26
C LYS A 377 7.64 -7.18 -12.73
N GLU A 378 7.99 -8.28 -12.05
CA GLU A 378 8.17 -8.40 -10.59
C GLU A 378 8.84 -7.17 -9.93
N ILE A 379 8.19 -6.60 -8.90
CA ILE A 379 8.61 -5.39 -8.17
C ILE A 379 8.71 -5.64 -6.65
N SER A 380 9.81 -6.28 -6.20
CA SER A 380 10.10 -6.42 -4.77
C SER A 380 10.98 -5.30 -4.19
N SER A 381 10.84 -5.02 -2.88
CA SER A 381 11.69 -4.06 -2.17
C SER A 381 13.18 -4.45 -2.23
N THR A 382 13.50 -5.75 -2.25
CA THR A 382 14.88 -6.25 -2.42
C THR A 382 15.46 -5.83 -3.77
N LYS A 383 14.68 -5.92 -4.86
CA LYS A 383 15.07 -5.46 -6.20
C LYS A 383 15.40 -3.96 -6.21
N VAL A 384 14.60 -3.15 -5.49
CA VAL A 384 14.87 -1.71 -5.32
C VAL A 384 16.18 -1.48 -4.56
N ARG A 385 16.39 -2.12 -3.40
CA ARG A 385 17.64 -1.97 -2.62
C ARG A 385 18.87 -2.37 -3.43
N SER A 386 18.83 -3.52 -4.11
CA SER A 386 19.95 -4.00 -4.95
C SER A 386 20.27 -3.05 -6.12
N MET A 387 19.24 -2.49 -6.77
CA MET A 387 19.41 -1.52 -7.86
C MET A 387 20.04 -0.20 -7.38
N VAL A 388 19.58 0.35 -6.24
CA VAL A 388 20.15 1.58 -5.68
C VAL A 388 21.61 1.36 -5.28
N LYS A 389 21.92 0.21 -4.67
CA LYS A 389 23.30 -0.20 -4.33
C LYS A 389 24.17 -0.37 -5.58
N GLN A 390 23.65 -0.97 -6.65
CA GLN A 390 24.38 -1.14 -7.91
C GLN A 390 24.72 0.20 -8.57
N TYR A 391 23.79 1.17 -8.59
CA TYR A 391 24.00 2.47 -9.25
C TYR A 391 24.82 3.48 -8.44
N SER A 392 25.06 3.20 -7.16
CA SER A 392 25.92 4.00 -6.27
C SER A 392 27.30 3.37 -5.99
N ALA A 393 27.52 2.12 -6.43
CA ALA A 393 28.82 1.47 -6.31
C ALA A 393 29.92 2.21 -7.10
N PRO A 394 31.16 2.24 -6.59
CA PRO A 394 32.29 2.81 -7.32
C PRO A 394 32.63 1.97 -8.57
N ASP A 395 32.99 2.65 -9.65
CA ASP A 395 33.43 2.06 -10.92
C ASP A 395 34.74 1.25 -10.73
N PRO A 396 34.72 -0.09 -10.91
CA PRO A 396 35.89 -0.93 -10.66
C PRO A 396 37.00 -0.77 -11.70
N HIS A 397 36.71 -0.17 -12.87
CA HIS A 397 37.69 -0.03 -13.96
C HIS A 397 38.50 1.27 -13.91
N ARG A 398 38.32 2.11 -12.88
CA ARG A 398 39.06 3.38 -12.70
C ARG A 398 39.95 3.39 -11.46
N ARG A 399 41.09 2.68 -11.54
CA ARG A 399 42.30 3.01 -10.77
C ARG A 399 43.03 4.16 -11.49
N GLY A 400 43.27 5.30 -10.84
CA GLY A 400 43.98 6.41 -11.48
C GLY A 400 43.93 7.72 -10.71
N GLN A 401 45.10 8.29 -10.49
CA GLN A 401 45.45 9.49 -9.72
C GLN A 401 44.63 10.77 -10.02
N GLY A 402 44.58 11.65 -9.01
CA GLY A 402 44.60 13.11 -9.12
C GLY A 402 43.94 13.79 -10.33
N SER A 403 42.64 14.12 -10.22
CA SER A 403 42.08 15.24 -11.01
C SER A 403 41.01 16.00 -10.22
N SER A 404 41.08 17.33 -10.24
CA SER A 404 40.23 18.25 -9.47
C SER A 404 38.79 18.39 -9.99
N LYS A 405 38.38 17.61 -11.01
CA LYS A 405 37.07 17.70 -11.69
C LYS A 405 35.94 16.97 -10.96
N PHE A 406 35.91 17.04 -9.62
CA PHE A 406 35.00 16.22 -8.79
C PHE A 406 33.53 16.66 -8.74
N ARG A 407 33.18 17.91 -9.11
CA ARG A 407 31.82 18.48 -8.99
C ARG A 407 30.74 17.83 -9.90
N GLY A 408 31.09 16.84 -10.73
CA GLY A 408 30.16 16.13 -11.63
C GLY A 408 29.63 14.77 -11.15
N LYS A 409 30.46 13.96 -10.46
CA LYS A 409 30.23 12.49 -10.33
C LYS A 409 28.89 12.14 -9.66
N GLY A 410 28.61 12.72 -8.49
CA GLY A 410 27.37 12.48 -7.74
C GLY A 410 26.09 12.95 -8.44
N LYS A 411 26.17 13.87 -9.43
CA LYS A 411 25.00 14.25 -10.23
C LYS A 411 24.59 13.13 -11.20
N GLN A 412 25.57 12.45 -11.80
CA GLN A 412 25.31 11.35 -12.74
C GLN A 412 24.81 10.09 -12.01
N GLU A 413 25.38 9.79 -10.84
CA GLU A 413 24.91 8.74 -9.92
C GLU A 413 23.45 8.97 -9.51
N ASN A 414 23.14 10.15 -8.94
CA ASN A 414 21.78 10.51 -8.54
C ASN A 414 20.80 10.51 -9.72
N LYS A 415 21.24 10.82 -10.95
CA LYS A 415 20.41 10.71 -12.16
C LYS A 415 20.06 9.23 -12.44
N LYS A 416 21.04 8.33 -12.49
CA LYS A 416 20.81 6.88 -12.69
C LYS A 416 19.86 6.30 -11.65
N ILE A 417 20.05 6.63 -10.37
CA ILE A 417 19.17 6.17 -9.28
C ILE A 417 17.74 6.71 -9.49
N LYS A 418 17.57 8.00 -9.76
CA LYS A 418 16.25 8.61 -10.04
C LYS A 418 15.56 8.05 -11.29
N GLU A 419 16.32 7.60 -12.28
CA GLU A 419 15.77 6.99 -13.50
C GLU A 419 15.37 5.53 -13.27
N GLY A 420 16.19 4.73 -12.56
CA GLY A 420 15.85 3.35 -12.20
C GLY A 420 14.67 3.22 -11.25
N LEU A 421 14.48 4.18 -10.35
CA LEU A 421 13.33 4.21 -9.42
C LEU A 421 11.97 4.47 -10.11
N LYS A 422 11.96 5.00 -11.36
CA LYS A 422 10.72 5.29 -12.09
C LYS A 422 9.95 4.01 -12.41
N GLY A 423 8.75 3.89 -11.87
CA GLY A 423 7.90 2.73 -12.13
C GLY A 423 8.35 1.46 -11.40
N VAL A 424 9.05 1.61 -10.26
CA VAL A 424 9.21 0.58 -9.21
C VAL A 424 8.86 1.10 -7.81
N VAL A 425 8.98 2.39 -7.55
CA VAL A 425 8.45 3.08 -6.35
C VAL A 425 7.58 4.28 -6.75
N GLY A 426 6.81 4.81 -5.81
CA GLY A 426 6.09 6.08 -5.97
C GLY A 426 7.03 7.30 -6.00
N THR A 427 6.53 8.45 -6.45
CA THR A 427 7.36 9.64 -6.70
C THR A 427 7.90 10.27 -5.41
N SER A 428 7.10 10.32 -4.35
CA SER A 428 7.51 10.82 -3.03
C SER A 428 8.51 9.85 -2.39
N VAL A 429 8.22 8.54 -2.44
CA VAL A 429 9.15 7.48 -1.98
C VAL A 429 10.49 7.57 -2.73
N GLY A 430 10.49 7.80 -4.04
CA GLY A 430 11.71 7.98 -4.83
C GLY A 430 12.48 9.26 -4.49
N LYS A 431 11.79 10.34 -4.09
CA LYS A 431 12.43 11.57 -3.58
C LYS A 431 13.07 11.34 -2.21
N TRP A 432 12.40 10.63 -1.30
CA TRP A 432 12.94 10.22 0.01
C TRP A 432 14.21 9.36 -0.13
N ILE A 433 14.16 8.25 -0.87
CA ILE A 433 15.33 7.38 -1.11
C ILE A 433 16.53 8.16 -1.67
N THR A 434 16.28 9.08 -2.61
CA THR A 434 17.38 9.82 -3.27
C THR A 434 17.87 11.02 -2.48
N GLY A 435 17.05 11.62 -1.62
CA GLY A 435 17.41 12.68 -0.67
C GLY A 435 18.27 12.13 0.47
N GLU A 436 17.75 11.13 1.19
CA GLU A 436 18.40 10.56 2.38
C GLU A 436 19.52 9.56 2.05
N LYS A 437 19.81 9.38 0.76
CA LYS A 437 20.88 8.51 0.26
C LYS A 437 20.73 7.04 0.65
N LEU A 438 19.53 6.59 1.01
CA LEU A 438 19.26 5.24 1.50
C LEU A 438 19.63 4.16 0.49
N TYR A 439 20.00 2.98 1.01
CA TYR A 439 20.32 1.77 0.25
C TYR A 439 21.49 1.92 -0.74
N ARG A 440 22.34 2.93 -0.59
CA ARG A 440 23.55 3.07 -1.41
C ARG A 440 24.57 1.97 -1.11
N TRP A 441 25.57 1.91 -1.97
CA TRP A 441 26.79 1.16 -1.68
C TRP A 441 27.58 1.88 -0.59
N GLU A 442 27.78 1.18 0.51
CA GLU A 442 28.78 1.48 1.53
C GLU A 442 29.97 0.55 1.30
N ALA A 443 31.17 1.06 1.58
CA ALA A 443 32.33 0.20 1.68
C ALA A 443 32.10 -0.78 2.84
N LYS A 444 32.47 -2.05 2.67
CA LYS A 444 32.75 -2.88 3.85
C LYS A 444 33.94 -2.24 4.54
N GLU A 445 33.77 -1.82 5.79
CA GLU A 445 34.92 -1.65 6.66
C GLU A 445 35.61 -3.01 6.76
N ASN A 446 36.91 -3.04 6.46
CA ASN A 446 37.70 -4.25 6.58
C ASN A 446 37.98 -4.46 8.08
N GLY A 447 37.08 -5.18 8.75
CA GLY A 447 37.38 -5.77 10.05
C GLY A 447 38.65 -6.61 9.95
N GLN A 448 39.56 -6.40 10.90
CA GLN A 448 40.78 -7.18 11.08
C GLN A 448 40.46 -8.56 11.68
#